data_AF-A0A146KF35-F1
#
_entry.id   AF-A0A146KF35-F1
#
_cell.length_a   1.000
_cell.length_b   1.000
_cell.length_c   1.000
_cell.angle_alpha   90.00
_cell.angle_beta   90.00
_cell.angle_gamma   90.00
#
_symmetry.space_group_name_H-M   'P 1'
#
loop_
_entity.id
_entity.type
_entity.pdbx_description
1 polymer ?
#
loop_
_entity_poly.entity_id
_entity_poly.type
_entity_poly.pdbx_seq_one_letter_code
_entity_poly.pdbx_strand_id
1 'polypeptide(L)'
;IKNLKEDIDLAQPSYLLGVPRVFVKIHQQILGQLQKHFVKRMLFQLAYKLKKRHLAKIKGKSKDWSHFTDFAFKQIKQVFGGAKMLICGSAALKADTREFLEVCVARVATGYGMT
;
A
#
# COMPACT_ATOMS: atom_id res chain seq x y z
N ILE A 1 -20.16 -1.86 1.81
CA ILE A 1 -19.17 -1.44 0.78
C ILE A 1 -18.89 -2.64 -0.11
N LYS A 2 -19.77 -2.94 -1.08
CA LYS A 2 -19.62 -4.12 -1.96
C LYS A 2 -18.86 -3.78 -3.27
N ASN A 3 -18.92 -2.54 -3.76
CA ASN A 3 -18.43 -2.21 -5.11
C ASN A 3 -17.15 -1.36 -5.16
N LEU A 4 -16.63 -0.91 -4.02
CA LEU A 4 -15.50 0.05 -3.99
C LEU A 4 -14.24 -0.45 -4.68
N LYS A 5 -13.98 -1.76 -4.69
CA LYS A 5 -12.82 -2.33 -5.37
C LYS A 5 -12.96 -2.28 -6.89
N GLU A 6 -14.17 -2.52 -7.38
CA GLU A 6 -14.50 -2.50 -8.81
C GLU A 6 -14.44 -1.07 -9.32
N ASP A 7 -14.97 -0.12 -8.54
CA ASP A 7 -14.90 1.31 -8.87
C ASP A 7 -13.46 1.83 -8.93
N ILE A 8 -12.60 1.41 -7.98
CA ILE A 8 -11.18 1.81 -7.95
C ILE A 8 -10.41 1.24 -9.15
N ASP A 9 -10.70 0.00 -9.54
CA ASP A 9 -10.04 -0.65 -10.67
C ASP A 9 -10.44 -0.01 -12.01
N LEU A 10 -11.71 0.39 -12.14
CA LEU A 10 -12.22 1.11 -13.30
C LEU A 10 -11.69 2.54 -13.39
N ALA A 11 -11.64 3.26 -12.26
CA ALA A 11 -11.27 4.67 -12.24
C ALA A 11 -9.75 4.92 -12.32
N GLN A 12 -8.92 3.93 -11.99
CA GLN A 12 -7.46 4.03 -11.90
C GLN A 12 -6.95 5.37 -11.35
N PRO A 13 -7.38 5.77 -10.13
CA PRO A 13 -7.14 7.11 -9.64
C PRO A 13 -5.65 7.36 -9.41
N SER A 14 -5.15 8.55 -9.80
CA SER A 14 -3.78 8.97 -9.49
C SER A 14 -3.57 9.26 -7.99
N TYR A 15 -4.63 9.71 -7.31
CA TYR A 15 -4.68 10.01 -5.89
C TYR A 15 -5.85 9.27 -5.26
N LEU A 16 -5.60 8.51 -4.19
CA LEU A 16 -6.65 7.79 -3.49
C LEU A 16 -6.83 8.37 -2.09
N LEU A 17 -8.00 8.95 -1.85
CA LEU A 17 -8.43 9.51 -0.57
C LEU A 17 -9.23 8.47 0.21
N GLY A 18 -8.89 8.24 1.47
CA GLY A 18 -9.55 7.22 2.28
C GLY A 18 -9.46 7.41 3.78
N VAL A 19 -10.21 6.58 4.50
CA VAL A 19 -10.27 6.53 5.97
C VAL A 19 -9.41 5.35 6.46
N PRO A 20 -8.73 5.43 7.62
CA PRO A 20 -7.88 4.36 8.14
C PRO A 20 -8.51 2.97 8.14
N ARG A 21 -9.81 2.88 8.44
CA ARG A 21 -10.55 1.61 8.47
C ARG A 21 -10.49 0.85 7.13
N VAL A 22 -10.53 1.57 6.01
CA VAL A 22 -10.46 0.95 4.66
C VAL A 22 -9.06 0.39 4.42
N PHE A 23 -8.03 1.18 4.72
CA PHE A 23 -6.64 0.77 4.55
C PHE A 23 -6.26 -0.43 5.43
N VAL A 24 -6.68 -0.45 6.69
CA VAL A 24 -6.45 -1.58 7.61
C VAL A 24 -7.12 -2.85 7.10
N LYS A 25 -8.35 -2.74 6.59
CA LYS A 25 -9.08 -3.90 6.03
C LYS A 25 -8.38 -4.47 4.79
N ILE A 26 -7.91 -3.61 3.89
CA ILE A 26 -7.16 -4.05 2.70
C ILE A 26 -5.84 -4.71 3.11
N HIS A 27 -5.13 -4.12 4.07
CA HIS A 27 -3.90 -4.70 4.62
C HIS A 27 -4.13 -6.12 5.17
N GLN A 28 -5.17 -6.33 5.97
CA GLN A 28 -5.54 -7.65 6.48
C GLN A 28 -5.88 -8.64 5.37
N GLN A 29 -6.60 -8.19 4.32
CA GLN A 29 -6.93 -9.04 3.17
C GLN A 29 -5.67 -9.48 2.41
N ILE A 30 -4.71 -8.58 2.21
CA ILE A 30 -3.43 -8.91 1.54
C ILE A 30 -2.63 -9.91 2.37
N LEU A 31 -2.54 -9.70 3.69
CA LEU A 31 -1.87 -10.65 4.59
C LEU A 31 -2.54 -12.04 4.57
N GLY A 32 -3.87 -12.08 4.56
CA GLY A 32 -4.62 -13.34 4.42
C GLY A 32 -4.34 -14.05 3.10
N GLN A 33 -4.21 -13.33 1.98
CA GLN A 33 -3.84 -13.93 0.69
C GLN A 33 -2.40 -14.44 0.66
N LEU A 34 -1.47 -13.71 1.28
CA LEU A 34 -0.07 -14.13 1.40
C LEU A 34 0.08 -15.40 2.25
N GLN A 35 -0.72 -15.56 3.30
CA GLN A 35 -0.67 -16.76 4.15
C GLN A 35 -1.07 -18.04 3.41
N LYS A 36 -1.90 -17.96 2.37
CA LYS A 36 -2.35 -19.13 1.58
C LYS A 36 -1.25 -19.73 0.70
N HIS A 37 -0.22 -18.96 0.34
CA HIS A 37 0.82 -19.42 -0.59
C HIS A 37 2.22 -19.18 -0.01
N PHE A 38 2.89 -20.25 0.42
CA PHE A 38 4.20 -20.19 1.06
C PHE A 38 5.28 -19.53 0.17
N VAL A 39 5.32 -19.90 -1.11
CA VAL A 39 6.27 -19.35 -2.08
C VAL A 39 6.08 -17.84 -2.28
N LYS A 40 4.82 -17.39 -2.44
CA LYS A 40 4.50 -15.96 -2.58
C LYS A 40 4.81 -15.19 -1.30
N ARG A 41 4.58 -15.79 -0.13
CA ARG A 41 4.93 -15.20 1.17
C ARG A 41 6.43 -14.97 1.31
N MET A 42 7.25 -15.96 0.96
CA MET A 42 8.70 -15.84 1.07
C MET A 42 9.25 -14.77 0.11
N LEU A 43 8.78 -14.78 -1.14
CA LEU A 43 9.14 -13.76 -2.14
C LEU A 43 8.74 -12.36 -1.68
N PHE A 44 7.50 -12.21 -1.16
CA PHE A 44 7.01 -10.95 -0.62
C PHE A 44 7.82 -10.47 0.58
N GLN A 45 8.17 -11.36 1.52
CA GLN A 45 8.96 -11.00 2.70
C GLN A 45 10.38 -10.56 2.33
N LEU A 46 11.01 -11.22 1.35
CA LEU A 46 12.31 -10.80 0.82
C LEU A 46 12.22 -9.42 0.15
N ALA A 47 11.26 -9.24 -0.76
CA ALA A 47 11.04 -7.97 -1.44
C ALA A 47 10.71 -6.83 -0.44
N TYR A 48 9.88 -7.11 0.56
CA TYR A 48 9.51 -6.17 1.62
C TYR A 48 10.72 -5.74 2.45
N LYS A 49 11.55 -6.69 2.90
CA LYS A 49 12.76 -6.37 3.68
C LYS A 49 13.75 -5.53 2.89
N LEU A 50 13.96 -5.85 1.60
CA LEU A 50 14.81 -5.06 0.72
C LEU A 50 14.27 -3.63 0.59
N LYS A 51 12.99 -3.49 0.27
CA LYS A 51 12.37 -2.18 0.06
C LYS A 51 12.32 -1.34 1.34
N LYS A 52 12.05 -1.94 2.50
CA LYS A 52 12.12 -1.29 3.82
C LYS A 52 13.52 -0.74 4.11
N ARG A 53 14.58 -1.53 3.88
CA ARG A 53 15.97 -1.10 4.07
C ARG A 53 16.33 0.08 3.15
N HIS A 54 15.79 0.09 1.94
CA HIS A 54 16.02 1.18 1.00
C HIS A 54 15.24 2.45 1.36
N LEU A 55 13.96 2.35 1.75
CA LEU A 55 13.22 3.52 2.24
C LEU A 55 13.89 4.16 3.45
N ALA A 56 14.45 3.34 4.36
CA ALA A 56 15.22 3.82 5.50
C ALA A 56 16.49 4.59 5.08
N LYS A 57 17.20 4.10 4.04
CA LYS A 57 18.38 4.79 3.49
C LYS A 57 18.06 6.10 2.78
N ILE A 58 16.92 6.18 2.09
CA ILE A 58 16.54 7.35 1.27
C ILE A 58 15.64 8.34 2.07
N LYS A 59 15.60 8.23 3.41
CA LYS A 59 14.78 9.08 4.29
C LYS A 59 13.32 9.23 3.82
N GLY A 60 12.69 8.14 3.37
CA GLY A 60 11.28 8.13 2.98
C GLY A 60 10.95 8.83 1.64
N LYS A 61 11.95 9.13 0.79
CA LYS A 61 11.69 9.44 -0.62
C LYS A 61 11.54 8.14 -1.39
N SER A 62 10.29 7.76 -1.65
CA SER A 62 9.96 6.66 -2.56
C SER A 62 10.24 7.13 -4.00
N LYS A 63 11.51 7.17 -4.39
CA LYS A 63 11.93 7.41 -5.77
C LYS A 63 12.16 6.04 -6.41
N ASP A 64 11.57 5.87 -7.59
CA ASP A 64 11.43 4.62 -8.36
C ASP A 64 12.55 3.61 -8.11
N TRP A 65 12.21 2.53 -7.40
CA TRP A 65 13.08 1.37 -7.27
C TRP A 65 12.82 0.40 -8.42
N SER A 66 13.89 -0.19 -8.96
CA SER A 66 13.96 -1.27 -9.96
C SER A 66 12.62 -1.94 -10.32
N HIS A 67 12.30 -1.90 -11.62
CA HIS A 67 11.14 -2.52 -12.28
C HIS A 67 10.81 -3.95 -11.82
N PHE A 68 11.81 -4.69 -11.30
CA PHE A 68 11.65 -6.04 -10.78
C PHE A 68 10.80 -6.12 -9.51
N THR A 69 10.98 -5.18 -8.57
CA THR A 69 10.15 -5.14 -7.37
C THR A 69 8.74 -4.63 -7.67
N ASP A 70 8.59 -3.72 -8.63
CA ASP A 70 7.27 -3.28 -9.09
C ASP A 70 6.42 -4.46 -9.57
N PHE A 71 7.02 -5.49 -10.18
CA PHE A 71 6.29 -6.69 -10.59
C PHE A 71 5.73 -7.48 -9.40
N ALA A 72 6.52 -7.68 -8.34
CA ALA A 72 6.10 -8.39 -7.14
C ALA A 72 4.98 -7.65 -6.37
N PHE A 73 5.01 -6.32 -6.41
CA PHE A 73 3.98 -5.48 -5.78
C PHE A 73 2.85 -5.09 -6.75
N LYS A 74 2.93 -5.43 -8.04
CA LYS A 74 1.95 -5.02 -9.07
C LYS A 74 0.54 -5.43 -8.70
N GLN A 75 0.37 -6.67 -8.24
CA GLN A 75 -0.94 -7.19 -7.80
C GLN A 75 -1.49 -6.38 -6.62
N ILE A 76 -0.64 -6.02 -5.66
CA ILE A 76 -1.04 -5.22 -4.49
C ILE A 76 -1.38 -3.78 -4.92
N LYS A 77 -0.57 -3.20 -5.81
CA LYS A 77 -0.76 -1.84 -6.33
C LYS A 77 -2.02 -1.73 -7.19
N GLN A 78 -2.38 -2.78 -7.93
CA GLN A 78 -3.63 -2.88 -8.69
C GLN A 78 -4.86 -2.89 -7.79
N VAL A 79 -4.79 -3.47 -6.58
CA VAL A 79 -5.90 -3.38 -5.60
C VAL A 79 -6.22 -1.92 -5.22
N PHE A 80 -5.24 -1.03 -5.36
CA PHE A 80 -5.40 0.42 -5.16
C PHE A 80 -5.54 1.21 -6.48
N GLY A 81 -5.79 0.54 -7.61
CA GLY A 81 -5.98 1.17 -8.91
C GLY A 81 -4.73 1.83 -9.48
N GLY A 82 -3.53 1.50 -8.98
CA GLY A 82 -2.28 2.12 -9.47
C GLY A 82 -1.95 3.49 -8.87
N ALA A 83 -2.66 3.92 -7.83
CA ALA A 83 -2.49 5.24 -7.23
C ALA A 83 -1.03 5.57 -6.85
N LYS A 84 -0.59 6.79 -7.15
CA LYS A 84 0.76 7.30 -6.87
C LYS A 84 0.88 7.96 -5.50
N MET A 85 -0.25 8.35 -4.91
CA MET A 85 -0.32 8.93 -3.57
C MET A 85 -1.60 8.50 -2.87
N LEU A 86 -1.45 8.11 -1.60
CA LEU A 86 -2.55 7.74 -0.72
C LEU A 86 -2.73 8.85 0.30
N ILE A 87 -3.94 9.38 0.43
CA ILE A 87 -4.25 10.43 1.40
C ILE A 87 -5.24 9.84 2.40
N CYS A 88 -4.83 9.80 3.66
CA CYS A 88 -5.61 9.26 4.76
C CYS A 88 -6.12 10.40 5.65
N GLY A 89 -7.43 10.52 5.80
CA GLY A 89 -8.06 11.55 6.64
C GLY A 89 -8.80 10.97 7.85
N SER A 90 -9.31 11.84 8.72
CA SER A 90 -10.23 11.56 9.84
C SER A 90 -9.65 10.88 11.08
N ALA A 91 -8.63 10.02 10.97
CA ALA A 91 -7.99 9.41 12.14
C ALA A 91 -6.51 9.04 11.91
N ALA A 92 -5.76 8.90 13.00
CA ALA A 92 -4.36 8.49 12.95
C ALA A 92 -4.21 7.06 12.40
N LEU A 93 -3.36 6.89 11.40
CA LEU A 93 -3.02 5.58 10.86
C LEU A 93 -1.90 4.95 11.71
N LYS A 94 -2.05 3.67 12.06
CA LYS A 94 -1.00 2.93 12.78
C LYS A 94 0.30 2.89 11.98
N ALA A 95 1.44 3.11 12.65
CA ALA A 95 2.75 3.17 12.01
C ALA A 95 3.06 1.94 11.15
N ASP A 96 2.71 0.73 11.62
CA ASP A 96 2.91 -0.52 10.85
C ASP A 96 2.13 -0.53 9.53
N THR A 97 0.87 -0.08 9.55
CA THR A 97 0.02 -0.05 8.34
C THR A 97 0.47 1.05 7.39
N ARG A 98 0.91 2.19 7.94
CA ARG A 98 1.50 3.27 7.14
C ARG A 98 2.76 2.80 6.43
N GLU A 99 3.69 2.20 7.16
CA GLU A 99 4.95 1.67 6.60
C GLU A 99 4.65 0.64 5.51
N PHE A 100 3.71 -0.27 5.76
CA PHE A 100 3.30 -1.26 4.77
C PHE A 100 2.80 -0.62 3.48
N LEU A 101 1.95 0.41 3.56
CA LEU A 101 1.40 1.09 2.39
C LEU A 101 2.47 1.91 1.65
N GLU A 102 3.35 2.59 2.38
CA GLU A 102 4.48 3.34 1.81
C GLU A 102 5.46 2.42 1.09
N VAL A 103 5.67 1.22 1.62
CA VAL A 103 6.51 0.19 1.01
C VAL A 103 5.79 -0.47 -0.18
N CYS A 104 4.54 -0.89 -0.06
CA CYS A 104 3.92 -1.76 -1.07
C CYS A 104 3.22 -1.00 -2.20
N VAL A 105 2.72 0.21 -1.93
CA VAL A 105 1.81 0.92 -2.85
C VAL A 105 2.41 2.24 -3.29
N ALA A 106 2.46 3.21 -2.38
CA ALA A 106 2.70 4.61 -2.69
C ALA A 106 2.89 5.45 -1.42
N ARG A 107 3.38 6.69 -1.58
CA ARG A 107 3.54 7.64 -0.48
C ARG A 107 2.19 7.91 0.20
N VAL A 108 2.18 7.81 1.53
CA VAL A 108 0.99 8.08 2.36
C VAL A 108 1.10 9.47 2.98
N ALA A 109 0.10 10.31 2.72
CA ALA A 109 -0.10 11.57 3.42
C ALA A 109 -1.25 11.41 4.41
N THR A 110 -1.08 11.89 5.64
CA THR A 110 -2.13 11.88 6.66
C THR A 110 -2.61 13.31 6.90
N GLY A 111 -3.88 13.58 6.60
CA GLY A 111 -4.55 14.83 6.91
C GLY A 111 -5.31 14.73 8.22
N TYR A 112 -4.99 15.60 9.18
CA TYR A 112 -5.77 15.77 10.40
C TYR A 112 -6.74 16.94 10.19
N GLY A 113 -8.03 16.69 10.42
CA GLY A 113 -9.07 17.70 10.32
C GLY A 113 -10.09 17.46 11.42
N MET A 114 -10.44 18.52 12.15
CA MET A 114 -11.49 18.55 13.15
C MET A 114 -12.56 19.51 12.62
N THR A 115 -13.83 19.10 12.67
CA THR A 115 -14.99 19.95 12.33
C THR A 115 -15.42 20.77 13.51
#